data_AF-A0A2S5NT24-F1
#
_entry.id   AF-A0A2S5NT24-F1
#
_cell.length_a   1.000
_cell.length_b   1.000
_cell.length_c   1.000
_cell.angle_alpha   90.00
_cell.angle_beta   90.00
_cell.angle_gamma   90.00
#
_symmetry.space_group_name_H-M   'P 1'
#
loop_
_entity.id
_entity.type
_entity.pdbx_description
1 polymer ?
#
loop_
_entity_poly.entity_id
_entity_poly.type
_entity_poly.pdbx_seq_one_letter_code
_entity_poly.pdbx_strand_id
1 'polypeptide(L)' 'MLKRLLNIFTIICTIYLTVLLGAMVFGGISNWTVFISSNFFPLIGAYTVIVIINYVVYNQITIWHKHTETLK' A
#
# COMPACT_ATOMS: atom_id res chain seq x y z
N MET A 1 -12.36 -5.12 13.66
CA MET A 1 -10.91 -5.06 13.94
C MET A 1 -10.08 -5.15 12.66
N LEU A 2 -10.30 -6.18 11.82
CA LEU A 2 -9.53 -6.41 10.57
C LEU A 2 -9.55 -5.23 9.57
N LYS A 3 -10.71 -4.59 9.33
CA LYS A 3 -10.80 -3.38 8.47
C LYS A 3 -9.86 -2.23 8.92
N ARG A 4 -9.73 -2.01 10.24
CA ARG A 4 -8.83 -0.98 10.78
C ARG A 4 -7.37 -1.37 10.56
N LEU A 5 -7.03 -2.64 10.75
CA LEU A 5 -5.69 -3.16 10.50
C LEU A 5 -5.28 -3.00 9.02
N LEU A 6 -6.18 -3.34 8.10
CA LEU A 6 -5.96 -3.18 6.66
C LEU A 6 -5.76 -1.72 6.26
N ASN A 7 -6.58 -0.80 6.78
CA ASN A 7 -6.38 0.63 6.54
C ASN A 7 -5.03 1.13 7.11
N ILE A 8 -4.62 0.70 8.31
CA ILE A 8 -3.31 1.07 8.89
C ILE A 8 -2.19 0.56 8.00
N PHE A 9 -2.28 -0.68 7.52
CA PHE A 9 -1.26 -1.27 6.65
C PHE A 9 -1.19 -0.56 5.29
N THR A 10 -2.33 -0.18 4.71
CA THR A 10 -2.41 0.69 3.52
C THR A 10 -1.72 2.04 3.76
N ILE A 11 -1.94 2.67 4.93
CA ILE A 11 -1.29 3.94 5.29
C ILE A 11 0.23 3.78 5.34
N ILE A 12 0.73 2.73 6.00
CA ILE A 12 2.17 2.44 6.08
C ILE A 12 2.77 2.27 4.68
N CYS A 13 2.12 1.50 3.82
CA CYS A 13 2.56 1.32 2.43
C CYS A 13 2.61 2.65 1.67
N THR A 14 1.63 3.54 1.90
CA THR A 14 1.54 4.84 1.23
C THR A 14 2.60 5.83 1.72
N ILE A 15 2.89 5.82 3.03
CA ILE A 15 4.00 6.61 3.59
C ILE A 15 5.33 6.13 3.00
N TYR A 16 5.55 4.81 2.96
CA TYR A 16 6.76 4.24 2.39
C TYR A 16 6.91 4.57 0.90
N LEU A 17 5.83 4.49 0.12
CA LEU A 17 5.81 4.95 -1.28
C LEU A 17 6.25 6.41 -1.40
N THR A 18 5.75 7.27 -0.52
CA THR A 18 6.09 8.70 -0.51
C THR A 18 7.58 8.92 -0.25
N VAL A 19 8.16 8.19 0.69
CA VAL A 19 9.61 8.23 0.97
C VAL A 19 10.42 7.77 -0.24
N LEU A 20 10.00 6.69 -0.90
CA LEU A 20 10.66 6.20 -2.11
C LEU A 20 10.61 7.22 -3.24
N LEU A 21 9.44 7.84 -3.48
CA LEU A 21 9.31 8.90 -4.47
C LEU A 21 10.21 10.09 -4.14
N GLY A 22 10.31 10.47 -2.86
CA GLY A 22 11.28 11.49 -2.41
C GLY A 22 12.71 11.11 -2.78
N ALA A 23 13.13 9.87 -2.49
CA ALA A 23 14.47 9.39 -2.82
C ALA A 23 14.78 9.45 -4.33
N MET A 24 13.76 9.23 -5.18
CA MET A 24 13.89 9.37 -6.63
C MET A 24 14.06 10.83 -7.08
N VAL A 25 13.34 11.76 -6.47
CA VAL A 25 13.38 13.18 -6.83
C VAL A 25 14.70 13.84 -6.38
N PHE A 26 15.20 13.52 -5.19
CA PHE A 26 16.42 14.13 -4.66
C PHE A 26 17.73 13.54 -5.25
N GLY A 27 17.63 12.59 -6.18
CA GLY A 27 18.77 12.11 -6.98
C GLY A 27 19.80 11.27 -6.21
N GLY A 28 19.43 10.70 -5.06
CA GLY A 28 20.34 9.92 -4.21
C GLY A 28 20.56 8.46 -4.64
N ILE A 29 19.99 8.02 -5.76
CA ILE A 29 19.97 6.62 -6.17
C ILE A 29 21.04 6.37 -7.24
N SER A 30 22.08 5.63 -6.87
CA SER A 30 23.17 5.25 -7.78
C SER A 30 22.82 4.08 -8.70
N ASN A 31 21.92 3.18 -8.28
CA ASN A 31 21.49 2.01 -9.05
C ASN A 31 19.96 1.86 -9.06
N TRP A 32 19.33 2.36 -10.11
CA TRP A 32 17.89 2.39 -10.28
C TRP A 32 17.25 1.00 -10.36
N THR A 33 17.92 0.05 -11.02
CA THR A 33 17.39 -1.31 -11.16
C THR A 33 17.32 -2.03 -9.83
N VAL A 34 18.38 -1.93 -9.02
CA VAL A 34 18.40 -2.51 -7.67
C VAL A 34 17.39 -1.80 -6.78
N PHE A 35 17.31 -0.46 -6.85
CA PHE A 35 16.35 0.31 -6.07
C PHE A 35 14.89 -0.07 -6.37
N ILE A 36 14.51 -0.16 -7.65
CA ILE A 36 13.14 -0.54 -8.04
C ILE A 36 12.85 -1.98 -7.60
N SER A 37 13.72 -2.94 -7.91
CA SER A 37 13.48 -4.35 -7.58
C SER A 37 13.43 -4.64 -6.08
N SER A 38 14.23 -3.94 -5.27
CA SER A 38 14.27 -4.14 -3.81
C SER A 38 13.21 -3.35 -3.03
N ASN A 39 12.65 -2.27 -3.59
CA ASN A 39 11.69 -1.42 -2.89
C ASN A 39 10.29 -1.45 -3.52
N PHE A 40 10.18 -1.26 -4.85
CA PHE A 40 8.89 -1.17 -5.53
C PHE A 40 8.21 -2.54 -5.72
N PHE A 41 8.95 -3.60 -6.06
CA PHE A 41 8.33 -4.92 -6.21
C PHE A 41 7.73 -5.46 -4.91
N PRO A 42 8.42 -5.40 -3.75
CA PRO A 42 7.81 -5.76 -2.48
C PRO A 42 6.59 -4.90 -2.13
N LEU A 43 6.64 -3.60 -2.44
CA LEU A 43 5.54 -2.68 -2.19
C LEU A 43 4.30 -3.00 -3.04
N ILE A 44 4.48 -3.30 -4.33
CA ILE A 44 3.40 -3.79 -5.21
C ILE A 44 2.83 -5.10 -4.66
N GLY A 45 3.70 -6.01 -4.20
CA GLY A 45 3.29 -7.24 -3.52
C GLY A 45 2.41 -6.96 -2.30
N ALA A 46 2.82 -6.03 -1.44
CA ALA A 46 2.06 -5.63 -0.26
C ALA A 46 0.67 -5.09 -0.62
N TYR A 47 0.57 -4.18 -1.59
CA TYR A 47 -0.73 -3.68 -2.08
C TYR A 47 -1.60 -4.79 -2.68
N THR A 48 -0.99 -5.71 -3.43
CA THR A 48 -1.70 -6.85 -4.02
C THR A 48 -2.29 -7.74 -2.93
N VAL A 49 -1.53 -8.04 -1.87
CA VAL A 49 -2.00 -8.81 -0.72
C VAL A 49 -3.16 -8.11 -0.01
N ILE A 50 -3.10 -6.78 0.18
CA ILE A 50 -4.22 -6.01 0.77
C ILE A 50 -5.48 -6.18 -0.08
N VAL A 51 -5.37 -6.03 -1.40
CA VAL A 51 -6.51 -6.17 -2.32
C VAL A 51 -7.07 -7.59 -2.30
N ILE A 52 -6.21 -8.61 -2.29
CA ILE A 52 -6.64 -10.02 -2.20
C ILE A 52 -7.39 -10.27 -0.88
N ILE A 53 -6.85 -9.80 0.25
CA ILE A 53 -7.53 -9.95 1.55
C ILE A 53 -8.89 -9.25 1.53
N ASN A 54 -8.98 -8.05 0.94
CA ASN A 54 -10.23 -7.31 0.84
C ASN A 54 -11.26 -8.02 -0.05
N TYR A 55 -10.80 -8.62 -1.14
CA TYR A 55 -11.64 -9.43 -1.99
C TYR A 55 -12.11 -10.71 -1.29
N VAL A 56 -11.23 -11.45 -0.63
CA VAL A 56 -11.58 -12.71 0.04
C VAL A 56 -12.49 -12.49 1.26
N VAL A 57 -12.25 -11.45 2.06
CA VAL A 57 -12.97 -11.22 3.32
C VAL A 57 -14.25 -10.40 3.11
N TYR A 58 -14.22 -9.42 2.21
CA TYR A 58 -15.32 -8.45 2.04
C TYR A 58 -15.97 -8.50 0.66
N ASN A 59 -15.49 -9.35 -0.27
CA ASN A 59 -15.94 -9.43 -1.65
C ASN A 59 -15.91 -8.08 -2.38
N GLN A 60 -14.94 -7.24 -2.03
CA GLN A 60 -14.77 -5.88 -2.55
C GLN A 60 -13.32 -5.65 -2.98
N ILE A 61 -13.13 -5.21 -4.23
CA ILE A 61 -11.83 -4.78 -4.75
C ILE A 61 -11.63 -3.32 -4.33
N THR A 62 -11.37 -3.11 -3.04
CA THR A 62 -11.10 -1.78 -2.48
C THR A 62 -9.80 -1.82 -1.69
N ILE A 63 -9.07 -0.71 -1.68
CA ILE A 63 -7.82 -0.55 -0.90
C ILE A 63 -8.11 0.20 0.41
N TRP A 64 -9.21 0.97 0.44
CA TRP A 64 -9.60 1.81 1.55
C TRP A 64 -11.02 1.50 2.00
N HIS A 65 -11.17 1.17 3.28
CA HIS A 65 -12.48 1.10 3.90
C HIS A 65 -12.84 2.48 4.41
N LYS A 66 -13.84 3.13 3.79
CA LYS A 66 -14.46 4.30 4.39
C LYS A 66 -15.12 3.88 5.70
N HIS A 67 -15.07 4.74 6.72
CA HIS A 67 -15.97 4.62 7.87
C HIS A 67 -17.36 4.97 7.35
N THR A 68 -18.04 4.03 6.74
CA THR A 68 -19.46 4.19 6.45
C THR A 68 -20.14 4.13 7.81
N GLU A 69 -20.38 5.29 8.40
CA GLU A 69 -21.52 5.42 9.30
C GLU A 69 -22.70 4.83 8.54
N THR A 70 -23.25 3.76 9.10
CA THR A 70 -24.52 3.20 8.69
C THR A 70 -25.56 4.30 8.84
N LEU A 71 -25.80 5.06 7.78
CA LEU A 71 -27.11 5.62 7.49
C LEU A 71 -27.98 4.47 6.97
N LYS A 72 -28.38 3.60 7.88
CA LYS A 72 -29.57 2.74 7.78
C LYS A 72 -30.08 2.47 9.18
#